data_AF-A0A6I1WT04-F1
#
_entry.id   AF-A0A6I1WT04-F1
#
_cell.length_a   1.000
_cell.length_b   1.000
_cell.length_c   1.000
_cell.angle_alpha   90.00
_cell.angle_beta   90.00
_cell.angle_gamma   90.00
#
_symmetry.space_group_name_H-M   'P 1'
#
loop_
_entity.id
_entity.type
_entity.pdbx_description
1 polymer ?
#
loop_
_entity_poly.entity_id
_entity_poly.type
_entity_poly.pdbx_seq_one_letter_code
_entity_poly.pdbx_strand_id
1 'polypeptide(L)' 'DPDDRRLQRWVFRLGRKEAAVRLANRNLRIIWVLLQNDQTYRRQVNNDLEKAMS' A
#
# COMPACT_ATOMS: atom_id res chain seq x y z
N ASP A 1 1.95 -8.04 5.93
CA ASP A 1 2.17 -7.33 4.66
C ASP A 1 3.18 -6.19 4.87
N PRO A 2 4.08 -5.86 3.91
CA PRO A 2 4.85 -4.61 3.91
C PRO A 2 4.05 -3.34 4.26
N ASP A 3 2.80 -3.26 3.82
CA ASP A 3 1.90 -2.14 4.11
C ASP A 3 1.47 -2.11 5.59
N ASP A 4 1.26 -3.27 6.22
CA ASP A 4 0.96 -3.35 7.67
C ASP A 4 2.12 -2.80 8.49
N ARG A 5 3.36 -3.14 8.13
CA ARG A 5 4.57 -2.64 8.83
C ARG A 5 4.72 -1.13 8.66
N ARG A 6 4.33 -0.58 7.52
CA ARG A 6 4.36 0.88 7.29
C ARG A 6 3.28 1.58 8.13
N LEU A 7 2.07 1.03 8.18
CA LEU A 7 0.99 1.56 9.00
C LEU A 7 1.37 1.55 10.47
N GLN A 8 1.93 0.45 10.99
CA GLN A 8 2.42 0.38 12.38
C GLN A 8 3.50 1.44 12.67
N ARG A 9 4.44 1.65 11.73
CA ARG A 9 5.44 2.72 11.87
C ARG A 9 4.85 4.13 11.87
N TRP A 10 3.74 4.36 11.18
CA TRP A 10 3.05 5.65 11.24
C TRP A 10 2.30 5.80 12.55
N VAL A 11 1.59 4.76 13.00
CA VAL A 11 0.88 4.77 14.28
C VAL A 11 1.85 5.04 15.43
N PHE A 12 3.01 4.38 15.43
CA PHE A 12 4.02 4.56 16.48
C PHE A 12 4.60 5.98 16.51
N ARG A 13 4.86 6.59 15.34
CA ARG A 13 5.55 7.90 15.27
C ARG A 13 4.63 9.10 15.35
N LEU A 14 3.40 8.97 14.85
CA LEU A 14 2.51 10.11 14.62
C LEU A 14 1.17 9.97 15.35
N GLY A 15 0.88 8.81 15.93
CA GLY A 15 -0.43 8.50 16.46
C GLY A 15 -1.40 7.97 15.40
N ARG A 16 -2.57 7.52 15.87
CA ARG A 16 -3.57 6.82 15.04
C ARG A 16 -4.23 7.72 14.01
N LYS A 17 -4.59 8.96 14.38
CA LYS A 17 -5.34 9.89 13.51
C LYS A 17 -4.50 10.27 12.29
N GLU A 18 -3.27 10.67 12.52
CA GLU A 18 -2.29 11.07 11.51
C GLU A 18 -1.91 9.87 10.62
N ALA A 19 -1.78 8.68 11.19
CA ALA A 19 -1.55 7.45 10.44
C ALA A 19 -2.72 7.13 9.50
N ALA A 20 -3.96 7.30 9.95
CA ALA A 20 -5.16 7.08 9.13
C ALA A 20 -5.23 8.07 7.96
N VAL A 21 -4.97 9.37 8.21
CA VAL A 21 -4.91 10.38 7.15
C VAL A 21 -3.83 10.03 6.12
N ARG A 22 -2.64 9.61 6.56
CA ARG A 22 -1.56 9.18 5.64
C ARG A 22 -1.91 7.95 4.83
N LEU A 23 -2.61 6.99 5.43
CA LEU A 23 -3.11 5.81 4.73
C LEU A 23 -4.12 6.20 3.66
N ALA A 24 -5.11 7.04 4.00
CA ALA A 24 -6.11 7.54 3.06
C ALA A 24 -5.47 8.30 1.89
N ASN A 25 -4.53 9.21 2.17
CA ASN A 25 -3.81 9.97 1.13
C ASN A 25 -3.02 9.06 0.19
N ARG A 26 -2.41 7.99 0.72
CA ARG A 26 -1.70 7.02 -0.11
C ARG A 26 -2.64 6.20 -0.96
N ASN A 27 -3.76 5.73 -0.38
CA ASN A 27 -4.78 4.99 -1.12
C ASN A 27 -5.35 5.83 -2.26
N LEU A 28 -5.63 7.12 -2.01
CA LEU A 28 -6.08 8.07 -3.02
C LEU A 28 -5.06 8.22 -4.16
N ARG A 29 -3.77 8.33 -3.84
CA ARG A 29 -2.72 8.41 -4.86
C ARG A 29 -2.67 7.15 -5.74
N ILE A 30 -2.85 5.97 -5.15
CA ILE A 30 -2.89 4.71 -5.91
C ILE A 30 -4.11 4.69 -6.83
N ILE A 31 -5.31 4.99 -6.30
CA ILE A 31 -6.55 5.05 -7.08
C ILE A 31 -6.41 6.04 -8.24
N TRP A 32 -5.84 7.22 -7.99
CA TRP A 32 -5.65 8.23 -9.04
C TRP A 32 -4.75 7.72 -10.17
N VAL A 33 -3.62 7.08 -9.84
CA VAL A 33 -2.74 6.48 -10.86
C VAL A 33 -3.47 5.36 -11.62
N LEU A 34 -4.23 4.51 -10.93
CA LEU A 34 -4.97 3.42 -11.56
C LEU A 34 -6.02 3.95 -12.54
N LEU A 35 -6.82 4.94 -12.12
CA LEU A 35 -7.83 5.58 -12.97
C LEU A 35 -7.20 6.27 -14.18
N GLN A 36 -6.07 6.96 -13.99
CA GLN A 36 -5.39 7.63 -15.09
C GLN A 36 -4.84 6.66 -16.14
N ASN A 37 -4.52 5.43 -15.75
CA ASN A 37 -3.92 4.42 -16.63
C ASN A 37 -4.90 3.31 -17.04
N ASP A 38 -6.19 3.43 -16.71
CA ASP A 38 -7.22 2.39 -16.90
C ASP A 38 -6.81 1.01 -16.36
N GLN A 39 -6.15 1.01 -15.19
CA GLN A 39 -5.65 -0.19 -14.54
C GLN A 39 -6.55 -0.61 -13.38
N THR A 40 -6.65 -1.92 -13.16
CA THR A 40 -7.31 -2.47 -11.95
C THR A 40 -6.28 -2.69 -10.85
N TYR A 41 -6.65 -2.44 -9.60
CA TYR A 41 -5.77 -2.71 -8.46
C TYR A 41 -5.43 -4.20 -8.40
N ARG A 42 -4.15 -4.52 -8.54
CA ARG A 42 -3.60 -5.84 -8.28
C ARG A 42 -2.60 -5.72 -7.14
N ARG A 43 -2.90 -6.35 -6.01
CA ARG A 43 -1.92 -6.48 -4.92
C ARG A 43 -0.72 -7.22 -5.50
N GLN A 44 0.44 -6.59 -5.50
CA GLN A 44 1.71 -7.28 -5.74
C GLN A 44 1.91 -8.25 -4.56
N VAL A 45 1.40 -9.47 -4.71
CA VAL A 45 2.05 -10.61 -4.07
C VAL A 45 3.44 -10.61 -4.67
N ASN A 46 4.50 -10.58 -3.85
CA ASN A 46 5.86 -10.64 -4.37
C ASN A 46 5.98 -11.90 -5.24
N ASN A 47 5.92 -11.72 -6.57
CA ASN A 47 6.12 -12.79 -7.55
C ASN A 47 7.53 -13.39 -7.48
N ASP A 48 8.41 -12.86 -6.63
CA ASP A 48 9.74 -13.44 -6.36
C ASP A 48 9.65 -14.82 -5.69
N LEU A 49 8.54 -15.16 -5.03
CA LEU A 49 8.32 -16.50 -4.47
C LEU A 49 7.84 -17.51 -5.52
N GLU A 50 6.98 -17.10 -6.47
CA GLU A 50 6.54 -18.00 -7.55
C GLU A 50 7.63 -18.19 -8.62
N LYS A 51 8.48 -17.19 -8.86
CA LYS A 51 9.59 -17.28 -9.81
C LYS A 51 10.81 -18.07 -9.28
N ALA A 52 10.85 -18.34 -7.98
CA ALA A 52 11.86 -19.21 -7.36
C ALA A 52 11.40 -20.68 -7.21
N MET A 53 10.14 -20.98 -7.56
CA MET A 53 9.52 -22.31 -7.49
C MET A 53 9.20 -22.92 -8.86
N SER A 54 9.61 -22.27 -9.96
CA SER A 54 9.56 -22.79 -11.33
C SER A 54 10.95 -22.79 -11.96
#